data_AF-A0A4Z0Z3P0-F1
#
_entry.id   AF-A0A4Z0Z3P0-F1
#
_cell.length_a   1.000
_cell.length_b   1.000
_cell.length_c   1.000
_cell.angle_alpha   90.00
_cell.angle_beta   90.00
_cell.angle_gamma   90.00
#
_symmetry.space_group_name_H-M   'P 1'
#
loop_
_entity.id
_entity.type
_entity.pdbx_description
1 polymer ?
#
loop_
_entity_poly.entity_id
_entity_poly.type
_entity_poly.pdbx_seq_one_letter_code
_entity_poly.pdbx_strand_id
1 'polypeptide(L)'
;MSEQQNPTTQGAPVFSPVKDNPAAAAKFVLMIFKNKPHDVDLVAAELAPLYGFGPNSNRDVLARSKAQGVFVCPEILEPLKEFQAYFTHDKWGLPLPKWDATLALVHEHSNTGAWTGPGHPVLEGGSPEQYYARFLILMLHELELPVRAKTHMIQWLRDAVRMGKEDNVCWVLFHALFYLQLKAMDLNKSRAPFKDRMQHYINRFSGPDSYSDLLSKWIAVRRGLGEVSLGKY
;
A
#
# COMPACT_ATOMS: atom_id res chain seq x y z
N MET A 1 35.11 -45.31 -7.71
CA MET A 1 33.68 -44.96 -7.59
C MET A 1 33.64 -43.55 -7.05
N SER A 2 33.36 -42.58 -7.92
CA SER A 2 33.32 -41.16 -7.54
C SER A 2 31.90 -40.82 -7.13
N GLU A 3 31.71 -40.44 -5.87
CA GLU A 3 30.44 -39.99 -5.33
C GLU A 3 29.97 -38.74 -6.08
N GLN A 4 28.79 -38.83 -6.69
CA GLN A 4 28.06 -37.69 -7.20
C GLN A 4 27.66 -36.81 -6.01
N GLN A 5 28.28 -35.63 -5.93
CA GLN A 5 27.81 -34.56 -5.06
C GLN A 5 26.39 -34.17 -5.48
N ASN A 6 25.43 -34.37 -4.58
CA ASN A 6 24.08 -33.83 -4.70
C ASN A 6 24.17 -32.31 -4.92
N PRO A 7 23.52 -31.75 -5.95
CA PRO A 7 23.45 -30.31 -6.10
C PRO A 7 22.63 -29.78 -4.94
N THR A 8 23.30 -29.01 -4.07
CA THR A 8 22.68 -28.18 -3.04
C THR A 8 21.53 -27.42 -3.68
N THR A 9 20.32 -27.62 -3.18
CA THR A 9 19.10 -26.91 -3.57
C THR A 9 19.31 -25.42 -3.30
N GLN A 10 19.95 -24.71 -4.22
CA GLN A 10 19.97 -23.25 -4.23
C GLN A 10 18.52 -22.83 -4.41
N GLY A 11 17.89 -22.39 -3.31
CA GLY A 11 16.52 -21.90 -3.31
C GLY A 11 16.35 -20.89 -4.43
N ALA A 12 15.23 -20.99 -5.15
CA ALA A 12 14.92 -20.07 -6.24
C ALA A 12 15.09 -18.61 -5.75
N PRO A 13 15.66 -17.71 -6.57
CA PRO A 13 15.90 -16.34 -6.15
C PRO A 13 14.59 -15.68 -5.74
N VAL A 14 14.50 -15.31 -4.46
CA VAL A 14 13.43 -14.47 -3.92
C VAL A 14 13.61 -13.08 -4.51
N PHE A 15 12.60 -12.57 -5.23
CA PHE A 15 12.49 -11.18 -5.71
C PHE A 15 12.98 -10.17 -4.65
N SER A 16 13.64 -9.11 -5.10
CA SER A 16 14.17 -8.07 -4.24
C SER A 16 13.60 -6.73 -4.70
N PRO A 17 12.50 -6.25 -4.12
CA PRO A 17 11.98 -4.92 -4.44
C PRO A 17 13.02 -3.85 -4.16
N VAL A 18 13.03 -2.81 -4.99
CA VAL A 18 13.89 -1.63 -4.82
C VAL A 18 13.20 -0.67 -3.86
N LYS A 19 13.78 -0.50 -2.67
CA LYS A 19 13.18 0.26 -1.54
C LYS A 19 13.75 1.67 -1.38
N ASP A 20 14.72 2.05 -2.22
CA ASP A 20 15.56 3.24 -2.06
C ASP A 20 14.81 4.57 -2.20
N ASN A 21 13.61 4.56 -2.79
CA ASN A 21 12.79 5.76 -2.96
C ASN A 21 11.30 5.50 -2.67
N PRO A 22 10.90 5.40 -1.39
CA PRO A 22 9.51 5.17 -1.00
C PRO A 22 8.55 6.26 -1.48
N ALA A 23 9.01 7.50 -1.57
CA ALA A 23 8.22 8.62 -2.08
C ALA A 23 7.87 8.46 -3.56
N ALA A 24 8.81 7.97 -4.38
CA ALA A 24 8.55 7.64 -5.78
C ALA A 24 7.57 6.46 -5.92
N ALA A 25 7.72 5.43 -5.08
CA ALA A 25 6.81 4.29 -5.07
C ALA A 25 5.38 4.71 -4.69
N ALA A 26 5.21 5.56 -3.68
CA ALA A 26 3.90 6.12 -3.32
C ALA A 26 3.28 6.94 -4.46
N LYS A 27 4.07 7.77 -5.16
CA LYS A 27 3.62 8.49 -6.36
C LYS A 27 3.18 7.55 -7.48
N PHE A 28 3.89 6.43 -7.66
CA PHE A 28 3.55 5.41 -8.63
C PHE A 28 2.21 4.73 -8.30
N VAL A 29 1.97 4.35 -7.04
CA VAL A 29 0.67 3.80 -6.60
C VAL A 29 -0.46 4.81 -6.80
N LEU A 30 -0.22 6.09 -6.48
CA LEU A 30 -1.20 7.16 -6.71
C LEU A 30 -1.55 7.32 -8.20
N MET A 31 -0.56 7.18 -9.09
CA MET A 31 -0.78 7.21 -10.54
C MET A 31 -1.67 6.05 -10.99
N ILE A 32 -1.38 4.82 -10.54
CA ILE A 32 -2.21 3.64 -10.82
C ILE A 32 -3.65 3.88 -10.37
N PHE A 33 -3.84 4.38 -9.14
CA PHE A 33 -5.15 4.71 -8.62
C PHE A 33 -5.90 5.75 -9.48
N LYS A 34 -5.22 6.83 -9.90
CA LYS A 34 -5.80 7.89 -10.74
C LYS A 34 -6.22 7.40 -12.13
N ASN A 35 -5.54 6.39 -12.66
CA ASN A 35 -5.91 5.76 -13.93
C ASN A 35 -7.17 4.88 -13.83
N LYS A 36 -7.76 4.77 -12.62
CA LYS A 36 -9.02 4.07 -12.32
C LYS A 36 -9.14 2.68 -12.96
N PRO A 37 -8.18 1.77 -12.75
CA PRO A 37 -8.43 0.38 -13.07
C PRO A 37 -9.65 -0.08 -12.28
N HIS A 38 -10.62 -0.65 -13.00
CA HIS A 38 -11.87 -1.18 -12.43
C HIS A 38 -11.70 -2.60 -11.87
N ASP A 39 -10.56 -3.23 -12.17
CA ASP A 39 -10.25 -4.62 -11.89
C ASP A 39 -9.01 -4.72 -10.99
N VAL A 40 -9.15 -5.45 -9.88
CA VAL A 40 -8.07 -5.72 -8.92
C VAL A 40 -6.95 -6.52 -9.56
N ASP A 41 -7.26 -7.37 -10.55
CA ASP A 41 -6.26 -8.12 -11.29
C ASP A 41 -5.36 -7.22 -12.13
N LEU A 42 -5.94 -6.15 -12.68
CA LEU A 42 -5.19 -5.15 -13.43
C LEU A 42 -4.36 -4.27 -12.50
N VAL A 43 -4.87 -3.97 -11.31
CA VAL A 43 -4.08 -3.27 -10.27
C VAL A 43 -2.86 -4.08 -9.88
N ALA A 44 -3.05 -5.37 -9.61
CA ALA A 44 -1.96 -6.25 -9.22
C ALA A 44 -0.88 -6.32 -10.30
N ALA A 45 -1.30 -6.42 -11.57
CA ALA A 45 -0.40 -6.35 -12.71
C ALA A 45 0.41 -5.04 -12.76
N GLU A 46 -0.24 -3.89 -12.56
CA GLU A 46 0.45 -2.59 -12.54
C GLU A 46 1.39 -2.42 -11.34
N LEU A 47 1.12 -3.09 -10.22
CA LEU A 47 1.98 -3.09 -9.03
C LEU A 47 3.17 -4.05 -9.15
N ALA A 48 3.18 -4.99 -10.11
CA ALA A 48 4.24 -5.98 -10.26
C ALA A 48 5.66 -5.37 -10.27
N PRO A 49 5.94 -4.23 -10.93
CA PRO A 49 7.27 -3.62 -10.89
C PRO A 49 7.72 -3.25 -9.47
N LEU A 50 6.79 -2.83 -8.61
CA LEU A 50 7.09 -2.50 -7.20
C LEU A 50 7.35 -3.74 -6.35
N TYR A 51 6.86 -4.91 -6.74
CA TYR A 51 7.03 -6.16 -5.99
C TYR A 51 8.36 -6.86 -6.25
N GLY A 52 9.26 -6.23 -7.01
CA GLY A 52 10.58 -6.78 -7.32
C GLY A 52 10.61 -7.73 -8.51
N PHE A 53 9.54 -7.76 -9.33
CA PHE A 53 9.54 -8.47 -10.62
C PHE A 53 10.34 -7.74 -11.72
N GLY A 54 10.91 -6.58 -11.41
CA GLY A 54 11.73 -5.78 -12.31
C GLY A 54 10.92 -4.78 -13.15
N PRO A 55 11.62 -3.91 -13.90
CA PRO A 55 10.99 -2.93 -14.77
C PRO A 55 10.21 -3.62 -15.90
N ASN A 56 9.09 -3.03 -16.32
CA ASN A 56 8.19 -3.55 -17.36
C ASN A 56 7.51 -4.89 -17.03
N SER A 57 7.61 -5.39 -15.79
CA SER A 57 6.95 -6.63 -15.37
C SER A 57 5.42 -6.55 -15.40
N ASN A 58 4.84 -5.35 -15.44
CA ASN A 58 3.41 -5.16 -15.72
C ASN A 58 2.99 -5.59 -17.14
N ARG A 59 3.94 -5.84 -18.05
CA ARG A 59 3.71 -6.41 -19.39
C ARG A 59 4.01 -7.91 -19.47
N ASP A 60 4.70 -8.46 -18.47
CA ASP A 60 5.05 -9.88 -18.43
C ASP A 60 3.91 -10.72 -17.84
N VAL A 61 3.46 -11.74 -18.57
CA VAL A 61 2.29 -12.54 -18.17
C VAL A 61 2.53 -13.27 -16.84
N LEU A 62 3.74 -13.79 -16.63
CA LEU A 62 4.08 -14.55 -15.43
C LEU A 62 4.17 -13.65 -14.20
N ALA A 63 4.82 -12.49 -14.32
CA ALA A 63 4.91 -11.52 -13.24
C ALA A 63 3.53 -10.96 -12.86
N ARG A 64 2.68 -10.66 -13.84
CA ARG A 64 1.29 -10.24 -13.59
C ARG A 64 0.50 -11.30 -12.83
N SER A 65 0.54 -12.55 -13.30
CA SER A 65 -0.15 -13.66 -12.65
C SER A 65 0.35 -13.88 -11.21
N LYS A 66 1.65 -13.74 -10.97
CA LYS A 66 2.21 -13.81 -9.61
C LYS A 66 1.73 -12.65 -8.75
N ALA A 67 1.77 -11.41 -9.26
CA ALA A 67 1.35 -10.23 -8.50
C ALA A 67 -0.14 -10.29 -8.09
N GLN A 68 -1.00 -10.85 -8.95
CA GLN A 68 -2.42 -11.10 -8.64
C GLN A 68 -2.61 -11.94 -7.37
N GLY A 69 -1.67 -12.85 -7.09
CA GLY A 69 -1.67 -13.69 -5.89
C GLY A 69 -1.78 -12.91 -4.58
N VAL A 70 -1.37 -11.64 -4.54
CA VAL A 70 -1.53 -10.77 -3.35
C VAL A 70 -3.00 -10.52 -3.02
N PHE A 71 -3.86 -10.36 -4.02
CA PHE A 71 -5.26 -9.96 -3.83
C PHE A 71 -6.25 -11.12 -3.93
N VAL A 72 -5.86 -12.27 -4.50
CA VAL A 72 -6.79 -13.40 -4.70
C VAL A 72 -6.53 -14.56 -3.75
N CYS A 73 -5.35 -14.64 -3.14
CA CYS A 73 -5.04 -15.76 -2.25
C CYS A 73 -5.75 -15.59 -0.90
N PRO A 74 -6.54 -16.59 -0.43
CA PRO A 74 -7.32 -16.46 0.81
C PRO A 74 -6.48 -16.05 2.03
N GLU A 75 -5.25 -16.56 2.15
CA GLU A 75 -4.32 -16.29 3.25
C GLU A 75 -3.89 -14.82 3.35
N ILE A 76 -3.91 -14.07 2.26
CA ILE A 76 -3.67 -12.61 2.29
C ILE A 76 -4.99 -11.86 2.22
N LEU A 77 -5.93 -12.34 1.41
CA LEU A 77 -7.19 -11.66 1.13
C LEU A 77 -8.05 -11.47 2.39
N GLU A 78 -8.16 -12.48 3.25
CA GLU A 78 -8.96 -12.36 4.48
C GLU A 78 -8.37 -11.28 5.42
N PRO A 79 -7.06 -11.30 5.74
CA PRO A 79 -6.44 -10.18 6.43
C PRO A 79 -6.62 -8.83 5.72
N LEU A 80 -6.49 -8.76 4.39
CA LEU A 80 -6.67 -7.50 3.65
C LEU A 80 -8.09 -6.95 3.78
N LYS A 81 -9.11 -7.83 3.77
CA LYS A 81 -10.50 -7.46 4.03
C LYS A 81 -10.68 -6.98 5.45
N GLU A 82 -10.06 -7.64 6.43
CA GLU A 82 -10.04 -7.21 7.82
C GLU A 82 -9.44 -5.80 7.92
N PHE A 83 -8.30 -5.57 7.28
CA PHE A 83 -7.68 -4.25 7.25
C PHE A 83 -8.63 -3.18 6.68
N GLN A 84 -9.29 -3.49 5.57
CA GLN A 84 -10.25 -2.57 4.96
C GLN A 84 -11.45 -2.29 5.89
N ALA A 85 -12.02 -3.34 6.48
CA ALA A 85 -13.23 -3.28 7.30
C ALA A 85 -13.00 -2.64 8.67
N TYR A 86 -11.83 -2.80 9.29
CA TYR A 86 -11.58 -2.26 10.63
C TYR A 86 -10.79 -0.96 10.61
N PHE A 87 -9.86 -0.78 9.67
CA PHE A 87 -8.95 0.38 9.71
C PHE A 87 -9.33 1.50 8.75
N THR A 88 -10.01 1.17 7.65
CA THR A 88 -10.41 2.17 6.64
C THR A 88 -11.92 2.41 6.56
N HIS A 89 -12.72 1.64 7.29
CA HIS A 89 -14.18 1.77 7.27
C HIS A 89 -14.65 3.14 7.73
N ASP A 90 -15.47 3.79 6.89
CA ASP A 90 -15.94 5.17 7.01
C ASP A 90 -14.86 6.26 7.18
N LYS A 91 -13.58 5.91 7.10
CA LYS A 91 -12.47 6.85 7.28
C LYS A 91 -12.08 7.49 5.95
N TRP A 92 -12.93 8.38 5.46
CA TRP A 92 -12.60 9.22 4.31
C TRP A 92 -11.61 10.34 4.72
N GLY A 93 -10.65 10.67 3.86
CA GLY A 93 -9.72 11.78 4.12
C GLY A 93 -8.59 11.51 5.13
N LEU A 94 -8.34 10.26 5.52
CA LEU A 94 -7.18 9.90 6.35
C LEU A 94 -5.85 10.34 5.72
N PRO A 95 -4.84 10.67 6.54
CA PRO A 95 -3.47 10.80 6.07
C PRO A 95 -3.00 9.50 5.40
N LEU A 96 -2.15 9.64 4.38
CA LEU A 96 -1.48 8.50 3.77
C LEU A 96 -0.30 8.08 4.65
N PRO A 97 -0.08 6.78 4.84
CA PRO A 97 0.99 6.28 5.70
C PRO A 97 2.36 6.59 5.09
N LYS A 98 3.35 6.76 5.96
CA LYS A 98 4.77 6.83 5.58
C LYS A 98 5.43 5.46 5.75
N TRP A 99 6.15 5.02 4.72
CA TRP A 99 6.87 3.75 4.71
C TRP A 99 7.84 3.63 5.89
N ASP A 100 8.78 4.58 6.04
CA ASP A 100 9.84 4.48 7.04
C ASP A 100 9.31 4.44 8.48
N ALA A 101 8.29 5.26 8.77
CA ALA A 101 7.63 5.28 10.07
C ALA A 101 6.84 3.99 10.34
N THR A 102 6.23 3.42 9.31
CA THR A 102 5.54 2.12 9.40
C THR A 102 6.53 0.99 9.66
N LEU A 103 7.61 0.94 8.89
CA LEU A 103 8.62 -0.11 9.01
C LEU A 103 9.34 -0.05 10.36
N ALA A 104 9.61 1.14 10.88
CA ALA A 104 10.15 1.31 12.23
C ALA A 104 9.26 0.67 13.29
N LEU A 105 7.93 0.88 13.22
CA LEU A 105 6.97 0.24 14.13
C LEU A 105 6.93 -1.29 13.96
N VAL A 106 7.07 -1.80 12.73
CA VAL A 106 7.17 -3.26 12.50
C VAL A 106 8.38 -3.83 13.22
N HIS A 107 9.56 -3.24 13.06
CA HIS A 107 10.78 -3.70 13.72
C HIS A 107 10.71 -3.57 15.24
N GLU A 108 10.10 -2.50 15.75
CA GLU A 108 9.94 -2.28 17.18
C GLU A 108 9.02 -3.32 17.84
N HIS A 109 7.95 -3.73 17.14
CA HIS A 109 6.86 -4.48 17.76
C HIS A 109 6.68 -5.91 17.24
N SER A 110 7.47 -6.38 16.27
CA SER A 110 7.34 -7.73 15.67
C SER A 110 7.36 -8.86 16.69
N ASN A 111 8.07 -8.69 17.80
CA ASN A 111 8.20 -9.69 18.87
C ASN A 111 7.28 -9.42 20.09
N THR A 112 6.36 -8.47 20.00
CA THR A 112 5.52 -8.07 21.14
C THR A 112 4.12 -8.69 21.07
N GLY A 113 3.71 -9.40 22.13
CA GLY A 113 2.43 -10.11 22.18
C GLY A 113 1.19 -9.22 21.96
N ALA A 114 1.26 -7.94 22.32
CA ALA A 114 0.19 -6.97 22.08
C ALA A 114 -0.06 -6.71 20.59
N TRP A 115 0.99 -6.80 19.77
CA TRP A 115 0.95 -6.58 18.32
C TRP A 115 0.93 -7.86 17.50
N THR A 116 0.83 -9.02 18.15
CA THR A 116 0.62 -10.33 17.49
C THR A 116 -0.68 -11.01 17.91
N GLY A 117 -1.28 -10.65 19.05
CA GLY A 117 -2.51 -11.28 19.57
C GLY A 117 -3.80 -10.92 18.82
N PRO A 118 -4.98 -11.36 19.29
CA PRO A 118 -6.28 -11.03 18.69
C PRO A 118 -6.86 -9.66 19.13
N GLY A 119 -6.24 -9.00 20.11
CA GLY A 119 -6.69 -7.67 20.56
C GLY A 119 -6.33 -6.56 19.58
N HIS A 120 -7.07 -5.45 19.60
CA HIS A 120 -6.67 -4.21 18.91
C HIS A 120 -5.65 -3.44 19.78
N PRO A 121 -4.33 -3.48 19.49
CA PRO A 121 -3.38 -2.64 20.21
C PRO A 121 -3.53 -1.16 19.84
N VAL A 122 -4.11 -0.88 18.66
CA VAL A 122 -4.33 0.48 18.18
C VAL A 122 -5.72 0.92 18.62
N LEU A 123 -5.77 1.78 19.64
CA LEU A 123 -6.99 2.44 20.10
C LEU A 123 -7.66 3.21 18.94
N GLU A 124 -8.96 3.48 19.06
CA GLU A 124 -9.65 4.41 18.15
C GLU A 124 -8.87 5.73 18.08
N GLY A 125 -8.49 6.15 16.87
CA GLY A 125 -7.69 7.36 16.65
C GLY A 125 -6.19 7.15 16.43
N GLY A 126 -5.72 5.90 16.32
CA GLY A 126 -4.34 5.61 15.93
C GLY A 126 -3.95 6.19 14.56
N SER A 127 -2.65 6.40 14.38
CA SER A 127 -2.08 6.83 13.10
C SER A 127 -2.20 5.74 12.01
N PRO A 128 -2.28 6.10 10.72
CA PRO A 128 -2.24 5.13 9.63
C PRO A 128 -1.07 4.15 9.74
N GLU A 129 0.10 4.63 10.13
CA GLU A 129 1.33 3.85 10.29
C GLU A 129 1.17 2.72 11.31
N GLN A 130 0.49 2.98 12.44
CA GLN A 130 0.22 1.96 13.45
C GLN A 130 -0.68 0.85 12.91
N TYR A 131 -1.72 1.20 12.15
CA TYR A 131 -2.61 0.20 11.55
C TYR A 131 -1.89 -0.64 10.48
N TYR A 132 -1.06 -0.02 9.64
CA TYR A 132 -0.25 -0.73 8.66
C TYR A 132 0.76 -1.65 9.35
N ALA A 133 1.51 -1.14 10.32
CA ALA A 133 2.51 -1.92 11.02
C ALA A 133 1.89 -3.15 11.70
N ARG A 134 0.72 -2.97 12.32
CA ARG A 134 -0.02 -4.07 12.94
C ARG A 134 -0.41 -5.15 11.93
N PHE A 135 -0.95 -4.74 10.79
CA PHE A 135 -1.28 -5.67 9.72
C PHE A 135 -0.04 -6.42 9.22
N LEU A 136 1.06 -5.72 8.98
CA LEU A 136 2.30 -6.32 8.49
C LEU A 136 2.86 -7.35 9.48
N ILE A 137 2.85 -7.05 10.78
CA ILE A 137 3.29 -7.98 11.84
C ILE A 137 2.41 -9.24 11.83
N LEU A 138 1.08 -9.10 11.76
CA LEU A 138 0.16 -10.24 11.67
C LEU A 138 0.44 -11.09 10.44
N MET A 139 0.61 -10.47 9.28
CA MET A 139 0.90 -11.17 8.04
C MET A 139 2.23 -11.91 8.08
N LEU A 140 3.28 -11.32 8.65
CA LEU A 140 4.56 -12.00 8.82
C LEU A 140 4.39 -13.27 9.67
N HIS A 141 3.67 -13.19 10.79
CA HIS A 141 3.39 -14.35 11.64
C HIS A 141 2.57 -15.43 10.91
N GLU A 142 1.52 -15.06 10.16
CA GLU A 142 0.73 -16.01 9.35
C GLU A 142 1.56 -16.70 8.26
N LEU A 143 2.53 -16.00 7.69
CA LEU A 143 3.44 -16.56 6.68
C LEU A 143 4.47 -17.54 7.27
N GLU A 144 4.67 -17.57 8.58
CA GLU A 144 5.51 -18.57 9.25
C GLU A 144 4.75 -19.90 9.47
N LEU A 145 3.42 -19.84 9.63
CA LEU A 145 2.59 -21.01 9.93
C LEU A 145 2.49 -21.99 8.73
N PRO A 146 2.67 -23.31 8.91
CA PRO A 146 2.59 -24.26 7.81
C PRO A 146 1.14 -24.44 7.29
N VAL A 147 0.85 -24.12 6.02
CA VAL A 147 -0.50 -24.23 5.42
C VAL A 147 -0.48 -24.77 3.97
N ARG A 148 -1.65 -25.25 3.52
CA ARG A 148 -1.90 -26.18 2.40
C ARG A 148 -1.88 -25.60 0.97
N ALA A 149 -2.09 -24.29 0.75
CA ALA A 149 -2.21 -23.75 -0.60
C ALA A 149 -0.86 -23.27 -1.15
N LYS A 150 -0.53 -23.68 -2.38
CA LYS A 150 0.71 -23.33 -3.07
C LYS A 150 0.44 -22.32 -4.18
N THR A 151 0.05 -21.10 -3.84
CA THR A 151 0.15 -20.01 -4.82
C THR A 151 1.59 -19.51 -4.87
N HIS A 152 2.09 -19.19 -6.06
CA HIS A 152 3.49 -18.80 -6.24
C HIS A 152 3.88 -17.55 -5.45
N MET A 153 2.95 -16.60 -5.28
CA MET A 153 3.21 -15.37 -4.51
C MET A 153 3.28 -15.64 -3.01
N ILE A 154 2.41 -16.48 -2.45
CA ILE A 154 2.48 -16.87 -1.04
C ILE A 154 3.77 -17.62 -0.77
N GLN A 155 4.08 -18.61 -1.60
CA GLN A 155 5.33 -19.36 -1.44
C GLN A 155 6.53 -18.42 -1.44
N TRP A 156 6.53 -17.44 -2.34
CA TRP A 156 7.57 -16.41 -2.37
C TRP A 156 7.63 -15.56 -1.09
N LEU A 157 6.50 -15.04 -0.60
CA LEU A 157 6.47 -14.27 0.65
C LEU A 157 7.01 -15.09 1.82
N ARG A 158 6.63 -16.37 1.89
CA ARG A 158 7.10 -17.31 2.92
C ARG A 158 8.60 -17.57 2.82
N ASP A 159 9.10 -17.79 1.61
CA ASP A 159 10.53 -18.00 1.37
C ASP A 159 11.32 -16.72 1.71
N ALA A 160 10.78 -15.54 1.43
CA ALA A 160 11.36 -14.28 1.86
C ALA A 160 11.47 -14.17 3.38
N VAL A 161 10.40 -14.49 4.14
CA VAL A 161 10.45 -14.53 5.61
C VAL A 161 11.52 -15.50 6.10
N ARG A 162 11.54 -16.74 5.59
CA ARG A 162 12.54 -17.76 5.98
C ARG A 162 13.98 -17.37 5.69
N MET A 163 14.19 -16.53 4.70
CA MET A 163 15.51 -16.02 4.32
C MET A 163 15.91 -14.73 5.07
N GLY A 164 15.13 -14.27 6.05
CA GLY A 164 15.38 -13.01 6.77
C GLY A 164 15.22 -11.78 5.87
N LYS A 165 14.26 -11.83 4.93
CA LYS A 165 13.91 -10.75 4.01
C LYS A 165 12.51 -10.21 4.29
N GLU A 166 12.15 -10.07 5.55
CA GLU A 166 10.84 -9.61 6.02
C GLU A 166 10.47 -8.24 5.44
N ASP A 167 11.44 -7.34 5.30
CA ASP A 167 11.21 -6.02 4.69
C ASP A 167 10.68 -6.11 3.25
N ASN A 168 11.08 -7.13 2.50
CA ASN A 168 10.60 -7.31 1.13
C ASN A 168 9.13 -7.72 1.12
N VAL A 169 8.73 -8.54 2.10
CA VAL A 169 7.34 -8.93 2.34
C VAL A 169 6.53 -7.70 2.75
N CYS A 170 7.03 -6.94 3.73
CA CYS A 170 6.43 -5.70 4.19
C CYS A 170 6.25 -4.70 3.05
N TRP A 171 7.23 -4.57 2.16
CA TRP A 171 7.16 -3.64 1.03
C TRP A 171 6.00 -3.96 0.09
N VAL A 172 5.86 -5.24 -0.30
CA VAL A 172 4.78 -5.72 -1.18
C VAL A 172 3.42 -5.45 -0.53
N LEU A 173 3.25 -5.89 0.72
CA LEU A 173 1.99 -5.78 1.43
C LEU A 173 1.63 -4.32 1.72
N PHE A 174 2.60 -3.48 2.09
CA PHE A 174 2.39 -2.06 2.32
C PHE A 174 1.83 -1.36 1.09
N HIS A 175 2.38 -1.61 -0.10
CA HIS A 175 1.91 -0.94 -1.32
C HIS A 175 0.56 -1.51 -1.80
N ALA A 176 0.26 -2.77 -1.51
CA ALA A 176 -1.08 -3.33 -1.70
C ALA A 176 -2.10 -2.61 -0.79
N LEU A 177 -1.80 -2.51 0.52
CA LEU A 177 -2.62 -1.78 1.48
C LEU A 177 -2.82 -0.31 1.09
N PHE A 178 -1.74 0.36 0.66
CA PHE A 178 -1.78 1.75 0.20
C PHE A 178 -2.82 1.95 -0.89
N TYR A 179 -2.82 1.07 -1.88
CA TYR A 179 -3.81 1.10 -2.95
C TYR A 179 -5.24 0.88 -2.42
N LEU A 180 -5.43 -0.10 -1.55
CA LEU A 180 -6.74 -0.43 -0.97
C LEU A 180 -7.28 0.70 -0.11
N GLN A 181 -6.45 1.39 0.68
CA GLN A 181 -6.83 2.57 1.44
C GLN A 181 -7.31 3.69 0.52
N LEU A 182 -6.60 3.98 -0.57
CA LEU A 182 -7.03 5.00 -1.53
C LEU A 182 -8.42 4.69 -2.11
N LYS A 183 -8.67 3.42 -2.45
CA LYS A 183 -9.98 2.97 -2.95
C LYS A 183 -11.07 3.09 -1.89
N ALA A 184 -10.81 2.67 -0.66
CA ALA A 184 -11.76 2.81 0.44
C ALA A 184 -12.11 4.29 0.68
N MET A 185 -11.11 5.16 0.70
CA MET A 185 -11.30 6.61 0.88
C MET A 185 -12.13 7.22 -0.25
N ASP A 186 -11.92 6.82 -1.51
CA ASP A 186 -12.67 7.32 -2.67
C ASP A 186 -14.15 6.91 -2.61
N LEU A 187 -14.40 5.62 -2.30
CA LEU A 187 -15.75 5.09 -2.11
C LEU A 187 -16.47 5.81 -0.97
N ASN A 188 -15.81 5.98 0.18
CA ASN A 188 -16.38 6.62 1.35
C ASN A 188 -16.58 8.13 1.17
N LYS A 189 -15.72 8.82 0.42
CA LYS A 189 -15.87 10.25 0.12
C LYS A 189 -17.20 10.56 -0.56
N SER A 190 -17.66 9.69 -1.47
CA SER A 190 -18.96 9.87 -2.13
C SER A 190 -20.14 9.79 -1.15
N ARG A 191 -20.00 9.00 -0.08
CA ARG A 191 -21.00 8.74 0.96
C ARG A 191 -20.90 9.69 2.16
N ALA A 192 -19.76 10.35 2.33
CA ALA A 192 -19.51 11.25 3.45
C ALA A 192 -20.50 12.43 3.49
N PRO A 193 -21.02 12.83 4.68
CA PRO A 193 -21.86 14.01 4.84
C PRO A 193 -21.21 15.26 4.25
N PHE A 194 -22.01 16.16 3.65
CA PHE A 194 -21.50 17.37 3.02
C PHE A 194 -20.70 18.26 3.97
N LYS A 195 -21.13 18.37 5.24
CA LYS A 195 -20.42 19.12 6.27
C LYS A 195 -19.00 18.61 6.47
N ASP A 196 -18.86 17.30 6.57
CA ASP A 196 -17.56 16.66 6.77
C ASP A 196 -16.69 16.90 5.53
N ARG A 197 -17.24 16.69 4.32
CA ARG A 197 -16.58 17.02 3.04
C ARG A 197 -16.01 18.43 3.01
N MET A 198 -16.82 19.42 3.38
CA MET A 198 -16.40 20.81 3.45
C MET A 198 -15.32 21.04 4.51
N GLN A 199 -15.46 20.44 5.69
CA GLN A 199 -14.48 20.57 6.78
C GLN A 199 -13.11 19.99 6.40
N HIS A 200 -13.05 18.86 5.70
CA HIS A 200 -11.77 18.32 5.22
C HIS A 200 -11.13 19.22 4.17
N TYR A 201 -11.90 19.77 3.23
CA TYR A 201 -11.36 20.74 2.28
C TYR A 201 -10.82 21.95 3.01
N ILE A 202 -11.55 22.49 3.98
CA ILE A 202 -11.07 23.58 4.84
C ILE A 202 -9.77 23.17 5.52
N ASN A 203 -9.72 22.06 6.26
CA ASN A 203 -8.51 21.61 6.97
C ASN A 203 -7.32 21.37 6.02
N ARG A 204 -7.58 20.79 4.84
CA ARG A 204 -6.57 20.54 3.80
C ARG A 204 -6.02 21.83 3.18
N PHE A 205 -6.86 22.86 3.07
CA PHE A 205 -6.51 24.19 2.54
C PHE A 205 -6.23 25.23 3.65
N SER A 206 -6.20 24.81 4.91
CA SER A 206 -5.79 25.63 6.06
C SER A 206 -4.31 25.47 6.39
N GLY A 207 -3.57 24.73 5.56
CA GLY A 207 -2.10 24.79 5.52
C GLY A 207 -1.62 26.19 5.08
N PRO A 208 -0.31 26.46 5.13
CA PRO A 208 0.27 27.81 5.01
C PRO A 208 -0.10 28.60 3.74
N ASP A 209 -0.62 27.93 2.71
CA ASP A 209 -1.21 28.58 1.53
C ASP A 209 -2.69 28.89 1.79
N SER A 210 -2.91 30.04 2.43
CA SER A 210 -4.17 30.57 2.94
C SER A 210 -5.37 30.43 1.97
N TYR A 211 -6.51 29.98 2.52
CA TYR A 211 -7.86 30.01 1.95
C TYR A 211 -8.20 31.30 1.17
N SER A 212 -7.60 32.43 1.57
CA SER A 212 -7.76 33.72 0.90
C SER A 212 -7.21 33.74 -0.54
N ASP A 213 -6.12 33.02 -0.83
CA ASP A 213 -5.52 32.98 -2.17
C ASP A 213 -6.37 32.17 -3.15
N LEU A 214 -7.00 31.10 -2.66
CA LEU A 214 -7.87 30.25 -3.46
C LEU A 214 -9.24 30.87 -3.69
N LEU A 215 -9.82 31.54 -2.68
CA LEU A 215 -11.03 32.34 -2.87
C LEU A 215 -10.79 33.51 -3.81
N SER A 216 -9.64 34.17 -3.70
CA SER A 216 -9.25 35.24 -4.63
C SER A 216 -9.12 34.72 -6.06
N LYS A 217 -8.47 33.56 -6.27
CA LYS A 217 -8.37 32.90 -7.58
C LYS A 217 -9.75 32.46 -8.11
N TRP A 218 -10.61 31.91 -7.27
CA TRP A 218 -11.93 31.44 -7.68
C TRP A 218 -12.88 32.60 -7.99
N ILE A 219 -12.82 33.69 -7.22
CA ILE A 219 -13.54 34.94 -7.48
C ILE A 219 -13.01 35.61 -8.76
N ALA A 220 -11.69 35.62 -9.00
CA ALA A 220 -11.09 36.17 -10.21
C ALA A 220 -11.56 35.42 -11.47
N VAL A 221 -11.56 34.08 -11.43
CA VAL A 221 -12.07 33.23 -12.53
C VAL A 221 -13.57 33.47 -12.79
N ARG A 222 -14.37 33.68 -11.75
CA ARG A 222 -15.82 33.95 -11.90
C ARG A 222 -16.17 35.36 -12.35
N ARG A 223 -15.31 36.35 -12.10
CA ARG A 223 -15.55 37.76 -12.44
C ARG A 223 -15.16 38.13 -13.87
N GLY A 224 -14.59 37.20 -14.66
CA GLY A 224 -14.18 37.49 -16.03
C GLY A 224 -13.14 38.62 -16.13
N LEU A 225 -12.36 38.82 -15.07
CA LEU A 225 -11.30 39.83 -15.02
C LEU A 225 -9.97 39.13 -15.29
N GLY A 226 -9.60 39.12 -16.57
CA GLY A 226 -8.21 39.11 -17.01
C GLY A 226 -7.71 37.84 -17.66
N GLU A 227 -7.82 37.77 -18.98
CA GLU A 227 -6.64 37.36 -19.76
C GLU A 227 -5.43 38.15 -19.25
N VAL A 228 -4.37 37.44 -18.86
CA VAL A 228 -3.02 38.02 -18.95
C VAL A 228 -2.23 37.13 -19.88
N SER A 229 -2.04 37.68 -21.07
CA SER A 229 -1.12 37.32 -22.13
C SER A 229 0.07 36.47 -21.70
N LEU A 230 0.28 35.37 -22.43
CA LEU A 230 1.62 34.84 -22.70
C LEU A 230 2.49 35.99 -23.24
N GLY A 231 3.64 36.23 -22.61
CA GLY A 231 4.62 37.23 -23.05
C GLY A 231 6.03 36.69 -22.81
N LYS A 232 6.70 36.38 -23.93
CA LYS A 232 8.12 36.01 -24.04
C LYS A 232 9.01 37.03 -23.33
N TYR A 233 10.00 36.56 -22.55
CA TYR A 233 11.45 36.67 -22.78
C TYR A 233 12.16 35.73 -21.81
#